data_AF-A0AAJ6H8U4-F1
#
_entry.id   AF-A0AAJ6H8U4-F1
#
_cell.length_a   1.000
_cell.length_b   1.000
_cell.length_c   1.000
_cell.angle_alpha   90.00
_cell.angle_beta   90.00
_cell.angle_gamma   90.00
#
_symmetry.space_group_name_H-M   'P 1'
#
loop_
_entity.id
_entity.type
_entity.pdbx_description
1 polymer ?
#
loop_
_entity_poly.entity_id
_entity_poly.type
_entity_poly.pdbx_seq_one_letter_code
_entity_poly.pdbx_strand_id
1 'polypeptide(L)'
;MSLPITARQMNALRALQRKDPDLGELATAIALAFDATRVENPQMARLILEKTCRRMIARQPGSHEAMVQHLETFGKLNCLTRAQVSDFIVRVRRHA
;
A
#
# COMPACT_ATOMS: atom_id res chain seq x y z
N MET A 1 3.40 2.67 -15.80
CA MET A 1 2.83 1.32 -16.03
C MET A 1 2.87 0.56 -14.71
N SER A 2 1.73 0.09 -14.19
CA SER A 2 1.69 -0.72 -12.97
C SER A 2 2.27 -2.10 -13.22
N LEU A 3 3.02 -2.66 -12.25
CA LEU A 3 3.46 -4.05 -12.38
C LEU A 3 2.27 -5.02 -12.39
N PRO A 4 2.36 -6.14 -13.13
CA PRO A 4 1.36 -7.21 -13.02
C PRO A 4 1.21 -7.64 -11.54
N ILE A 5 -0.02 -7.77 -11.07
CA ILE A 5 -0.28 -8.39 -9.76
C ILE A 5 -0.10 -9.89 -9.94
N THR A 6 0.91 -10.46 -9.27
CA THR A 6 1.16 -11.90 -9.35
C THR A 6 0.11 -12.69 -8.57
N ALA A 7 -0.05 -13.99 -8.86
CA ALA A 7 -0.97 -14.85 -8.11
C ALA A 7 -0.70 -14.84 -6.59
N ARG A 8 0.59 -14.81 -6.20
CA ARG A 8 1.00 -14.69 -4.80
C ARG A 8 0.53 -13.37 -4.18
N GLN A 9 0.66 -12.25 -4.90
CA GLN A 9 0.21 -10.94 -4.44
C GLN A 9 -1.31 -10.89 -4.36
N MET A 10 -2.02 -11.43 -5.34
CA MET A 10 -3.47 -11.54 -5.32
C MET A 10 -3.95 -12.34 -4.10
N ASN A 11 -3.27 -13.44 -3.77
CA ASN A 11 -3.59 -14.22 -2.56
C ASN A 11 -3.33 -13.43 -1.28
N ALA A 12 -2.26 -12.64 -1.22
CA ALA A 12 -1.98 -11.76 -0.08
C ALA A 12 -3.06 -10.67 0.07
N LEU A 13 -3.45 -10.00 -1.02
CA LEU A 13 -4.51 -8.99 -1.02
C LEU A 13 -5.85 -9.59 -0.58
N ARG A 14 -6.23 -10.77 -1.10
CA ARG A 14 -7.43 -11.50 -0.67
C ARG A 14 -7.38 -11.88 0.81
N ALA A 15 -6.22 -12.29 1.32
CA ALA A 15 -6.05 -12.61 2.73
C ALA A 15 -6.19 -11.36 3.62
N LEU A 16 -5.68 -10.20 3.17
CA LEU A 16 -5.91 -8.91 3.85
C LEU A 16 -7.41 -8.58 3.86
N GLN A 17 -8.07 -8.62 2.70
CA GLN A 17 -9.48 -8.27 2.56
C GLN A 17 -10.42 -9.15 3.41
N ARG A 18 -10.11 -10.43 3.58
CA ARG A 18 -10.89 -11.32 4.48
C ARG A 18 -10.77 -10.97 5.95
N LYS A 19 -9.63 -10.41 6.37
CA LYS A 19 -9.41 -10.00 7.76
C LYS A 19 -9.91 -8.58 8.02
N ASP A 20 -9.73 -7.71 7.04
CA ASP A 20 -10.05 -6.29 7.12
C ASP A 20 -10.41 -5.79 5.69
N PRO A 21 -11.71 -5.69 5.37
CA PRO A 21 -12.16 -5.34 4.03
C PRO A 21 -11.63 -3.97 3.56
N ASP A 22 -11.67 -2.96 4.43
CA ASP A 22 -11.28 -1.59 4.11
C ASP A 22 -9.78 -1.50 3.83
N LEU A 23 -8.97 -2.17 4.65
CA LEU A 23 -7.53 -2.21 4.44
C LEU A 23 -7.16 -3.06 3.22
N GLY A 24 -7.88 -4.15 2.96
CA GLY A 24 -7.69 -4.97 1.76
C GLY A 24 -7.99 -4.20 0.48
N GLU A 25 -9.04 -3.37 0.50
CA GLU A 25 -9.37 -2.49 -0.61
C GLU A 25 -8.30 -1.40 -0.80
N LEU A 26 -7.85 -0.77 0.28
CA LEU A 26 -6.76 0.22 0.23
C LEU A 26 -5.48 -0.40 -0.35
N ALA A 27 -5.06 -1.57 0.13
CA ALA A 27 -3.88 -2.26 -0.36
C ALA A 27 -3.98 -2.58 -1.87
N THR A 28 -5.18 -2.96 -2.32
CA THR A 28 -5.46 -3.25 -3.74
C THR A 28 -5.40 -1.96 -4.57
N ALA A 29 -6.02 -0.87 -4.09
CA ALA A 29 -6.01 0.42 -4.76
C ALA A 29 -4.58 0.96 -4.93
N ILE A 30 -3.74 0.88 -3.89
CA ILE A 30 -2.32 1.25 -3.97
C ILE A 30 -1.60 0.38 -5.00
N ALA A 31 -1.79 -0.94 -4.97
CA ALA A 31 -1.10 -1.87 -5.87
C ALA A 31 -1.42 -1.63 -7.36
N LEU A 32 -2.65 -1.20 -7.68
CA LEU A 32 -3.10 -0.85 -9.03
C LEU A 32 -2.62 0.54 -9.47
N ALA A 33 -2.58 1.50 -8.54
CA ALA A 33 -2.14 2.87 -8.82
C ALA A 33 -0.62 3.01 -8.96
N PHE A 34 0.14 2.11 -8.36
CA PHE A 34 1.59 2.23 -8.23
C PHE A 34 2.33 2.13 -9.58
N ASP A 35 3.01 3.21 -9.97
CA ASP A 35 3.90 3.22 -11.14
C ASP A 35 5.26 2.62 -10.81
N ALA A 36 5.43 1.36 -11.17
CA ALA A 36 6.61 0.58 -10.85
C ALA A 36 7.85 0.95 -11.68
N THR A 37 7.70 1.66 -12.79
CA THR A 37 8.85 2.07 -13.62
C THR A 37 9.71 3.16 -12.97
N ARG A 38 9.24 3.71 -11.84
CA ARG A 38 9.85 4.83 -11.13
C ARG A 38 10.81 4.42 -10.02
N VAL A 39 10.94 3.13 -9.75
CA VAL A 39 11.82 2.58 -8.71
C VAL A 39 12.64 1.42 -9.24
N GLU A 40 13.87 1.31 -8.76
CA GLU A 40 14.80 0.25 -9.16
C GLU A 40 14.32 -1.14 -8.74
N ASN A 41 13.69 -1.24 -7.57
CA ASN A 41 13.20 -2.51 -7.02
C ASN A 41 11.72 -2.41 -6.62
N PRO A 42 10.79 -2.51 -7.58
CA PRO A 42 9.37 -2.47 -7.30
C PRO A 42 8.86 -3.62 -6.42
N GLN A 43 9.53 -4.78 -6.48
CA GLN A 43 9.18 -5.95 -5.67
C GLN A 43 9.42 -5.66 -4.20
N MET A 44 10.51 -4.96 -3.87
CA MET A 44 10.80 -4.50 -2.52
C MET A 44 9.78 -3.46 -2.05
N ALA A 45 9.41 -2.49 -2.90
CA ALA A 45 8.37 -1.51 -2.58
C ALA A 45 7.03 -2.18 -2.23
N ARG A 46 6.63 -3.20 -3.01
CA ARG A 46 5.44 -4.00 -2.73
C ARG A 46 5.54 -4.78 -1.42
N LEU A 47 6.70 -5.38 -1.13
CA LEU A 47 6.90 -6.13 0.11
C LEU A 47 6.80 -5.21 1.34
N ILE A 48 7.31 -3.98 1.25
CA ILE A 48 7.18 -2.96 2.29
C ILE A 48 5.71 -2.67 2.55
N LEU A 49 4.93 -2.35 1.50
CA LEU A 49 3.49 -2.08 1.61
C LEU A 49 2.73 -3.26 2.24
N GLU A 50 2.95 -4.49 1.75
CA GLU A 50 2.27 -5.68 2.26
C GLU A 50 2.59 -5.92 3.74
N LYS A 51 3.86 -5.78 4.15
CA LYS A 51 4.27 -5.91 5.55
C LYS A 51 3.61 -4.84 6.40
N THR A 52 3.59 -3.59 5.96
CA THR A 52 2.99 -2.49 6.73
C THR A 52 1.48 -2.66 6.87
N CYS A 53 0.76 -3.11 5.82
CA CYS A 53 -0.66 -3.50 5.95
C CYS A 53 -0.86 -4.59 7.00
N ARG A 54 -0.03 -5.64 7.02
CA ARG A 54 -0.12 -6.70 8.06
C ARG A 54 0.11 -6.16 9.46
N ARG A 55 1.02 -5.19 9.62
CA ARG A 55 1.27 -4.52 10.91
C ARG A 55 0.07 -3.69 11.35
N MET A 56 -0.61 -3.01 10.42
CA MET A 56 -1.84 -2.27 10.69
C MET A 56 -2.97 -3.21 11.14
N ILE A 57 -3.17 -4.35 10.48
CA ILE A 57 -4.15 -5.37 10.93
C ILE A 57 -3.85 -5.84 12.35
N ALA A 58 -2.57 -6.07 12.66
CA ALA A 58 -2.14 -6.47 13.99
C ALA A 58 -2.15 -5.32 15.01
N ARG A 59 -2.63 -4.12 14.63
CA ARG A 59 -2.67 -2.90 15.44
C ARG A 59 -1.34 -2.58 16.09
N GLN A 60 -0.24 -2.82 15.38
CA GLN A 60 1.08 -2.53 15.90
C GLN A 60 1.28 -1.01 16.01
N PRO A 61 1.86 -0.53 17.12
CA PRO A 61 2.17 0.88 17.29
C PRO A 61 3.01 1.42 16.12
N GLY A 62 2.66 2.62 15.65
CA GLY A 62 3.38 3.30 14.56
C GLY A 62 3.14 2.76 13.16
N SER A 63 2.26 1.76 12.98
CA SER A 63 2.05 1.13 11.67
C SER A 63 1.32 2.04 10.68
N HIS A 64 0.37 2.86 11.15
CA HIS A 64 -0.33 3.85 10.34
C HIS A 64 0.59 4.98 9.92
N GLU A 65 1.40 5.53 10.84
CA GLU A 65 2.41 6.56 10.53
C GLU A 65 3.43 6.06 9.52
N ALA A 66 3.90 4.81 9.69
CA ALA A 66 4.80 4.18 8.73
C ALA A 66 4.15 4.07 7.33
N MET A 67 2.86 3.69 7.26
CA MET A 67 2.15 3.64 5.98
C MET A 67 2.05 5.03 5.33
N VAL A 68 1.72 6.06 6.10
CA VAL A 68 1.69 7.46 5.63
C VAL A 68 3.05 7.87 5.06
N GLN A 69 4.14 7.59 5.79
CA GLN A 69 5.49 7.92 5.35
C GLN A 69 5.88 7.19 4.05
N HIS A 70 5.50 5.92 3.90
CA HIS A 70 5.72 5.18 2.66
C HIS A 70 4.98 5.81 1.48
N LEU A 71 3.70 6.16 1.66
CA LEU A 71 2.89 6.82 0.62
C LEU A 71 3.49 8.17 0.18
N GLU A 72 3.95 8.99 1.14
CA GLU A 72 4.63 10.24 0.83
C GLU A 72 5.94 10.03 0.07
N THR A 73 6.72 9.02 0.47
CA THR A 73 7.99 8.68 -0.19
C THR A 73 7.73 8.23 -1.63
N PHE A 74 6.73 7.38 -1.84
CA PHE A 74 6.33 6.94 -3.18
C PHE A 74 5.77 8.09 -4.03
N GLY A 75 5.10 9.07 -3.42
CA GLY A 75 4.73 10.32 -4.07
C GLY A 75 5.94 11.13 -4.55
N LYS A 76 6.96 11.30 -3.71
CA LYS A 76 8.21 11.99 -4.07
C LYS A 76 8.97 11.30 -5.20
N LEU A 77 8.89 9.97 -5.25
CA LEU A 77 9.46 9.16 -6.33
C LEU A 77 8.59 9.13 -7.60
N ASN A 78 7.44 9.81 -7.61
CA ASN A 78 6.45 9.79 -8.69
C ASN A 78 5.84 8.40 -8.96
N CYS A 79 5.94 7.45 -8.02
CA CYS A 79 5.23 6.16 -8.10
C CYS A 79 3.72 6.33 -7.91
N LEU A 80 3.30 7.42 -7.27
CA LEU A 80 1.91 7.79 -7.03
C LEU A 80 1.73 9.27 -7.33
N THR A 81 0.58 9.64 -7.88
CA THR A 81 0.22 11.05 -8.06
C THR A 81 -0.07 11.71 -6.72
N ARG A 82 0.05 13.05 -6.65
CA ARG A 82 -0.29 13.81 -5.44
C ARG A 82 -1.72 13.57 -4.95
N ALA A 83 -2.67 13.44 -5.87
CA ALA A 83 -4.07 13.15 -5.54
C ALA A 83 -4.23 11.77 -4.91
N GLN A 84 -3.60 10.74 -5.48
CA GLN A 84 -3.61 9.38 -4.92
C GLN A 84 -2.97 9.32 -3.54
N VAL A 85 -1.83 9.99 -3.33
CA VAL A 85 -1.18 10.06 -2.01
C VAL A 85 -2.11 10.70 -0.98
N SER A 86 -2.74 11.82 -1.32
CA SER A 86 -3.69 12.49 -0.44
C SER A 86 -4.89 11.60 -0.08
N ASP A 87 -5.50 10.94 -1.07
CA ASP A 87 -6.62 10.02 -0.86
C ASP A 87 -6.23 8.85 0.05
N PHE A 88 -5.12 8.17 -0.27
CA PHE A 88 -4.67 7.01 0.49
C PHE A 88 -4.30 7.38 1.93
N ILE A 89 -3.67 8.53 2.18
CA ILE A 89 -3.39 9.00 3.55
C ILE A 89 -4.69 9.22 4.34
N VAL A 90 -5.71 9.81 3.72
CA VAL A 90 -7.02 10.00 4.37
C VAL A 90 -7.62 8.64 4.75
N ARG A 91 -7.56 7.65 3.84
CA ARG A 91 -8.06 6.29 4.10
C ARG A 91 -7.28 5.60 5.23
N VAL A 92 -5.94 5.72 5.25
CA VAL A 92 -5.10 5.19 6.35
C VAL A 92 -5.51 5.80 7.68
N ARG A 93 -5.67 7.13 7.75
CA ARG A 93 -6.03 7.82 9.01
C ARG A 93 -7.42 7.50 9.53
N ARG A 94 -8.38 7.22 8.63
CA ARG A 94 -9.72 6.75 9.03
C ARG A 94 -9.70 5.34 9.63
N HIS A 95 -8.64 4.58 9.36
CA HIS A 95 -8.44 3.21 9.83
C HIS A 95 -7.58 3.13 11.10
N ALA A 96 -7.10 4.26 11.64
CA ALA A 96 -6.27 4.36 12.85
C ALA A 96 -7.09 4.26 14.15
#